data_AF-A0A226MG35-F1
#
_entry.id   AF-A0A226MG35-F1
#
_cell.length_a   1.000
_cell.length_b   1.000
_cell.length_c   1.000
_cell.angle_alpha   90.00
_cell.angle_beta   90.00
_cell.angle_gamma   90.00
#
_symmetry.space_group_name_H-M   'P 1'
#
loop_
_entity.id
_entity.type
_entity.pdbx_description
1 polymer ?
#
loop_
_entity_poly.entity_id
_entity_poly.type
_entity_poly.pdbx_seq_one_letter_code
_entity_poly.pdbx_strand_id
1 'polypeptide(L)'
;MLLVLLIRGVTLPGAAEGIKFYLYPDISRLADPQVWIDAGTQIFFSYAICLGAMTSLGSYNKDCLLLGCLNSGTSFVSGFAIFSVLGFMAQEQGVNIADVAESGPGLAFIAYPKAVSMMPLPTFWAILFFIMLLLLGLDSQFVEVEGQITSLVDLHPSFLRKGYRREIFIAIVCFLSYLLGLTMVTEGGMYVFQLFDYYAASGVCLLWVAFFECIAVAWVYGADNIYDAIEDMIGYRPGPWMKWSWIVITPVLCVRIKAVAAPKEVNRWSKETESGTPFCPNGTSNGGLIKPTHIIVETMM
;
A
#
# COMPACT_ATOMS: atom_id res chain seq x y z
N MET A 1 7.90 12.42 15.31
CA MET A 1 7.91 11.08 15.93
C MET A 1 8.93 10.17 15.26
N LEU A 2 8.87 10.03 13.93
CA LEU A 2 9.85 9.25 13.16
C LEU A 2 11.31 9.60 13.48
N LEU A 3 11.67 10.89 13.51
CA LEU A 3 13.03 11.32 13.86
C LEU A 3 13.48 10.86 15.26
N VAL A 4 12.58 10.86 16.24
CA VAL A 4 12.87 10.43 17.61
C VAL A 4 13.10 8.92 17.65
N LEU A 5 12.28 8.14 16.94
CA LEU A 5 12.46 6.69 16.80
C LEU A 5 13.71 6.35 16.01
N LEU A 6 14.06 7.14 14.98
CA LEU A 6 15.30 6.98 14.23
C LEU A 6 16.52 7.21 15.11
N ILE A 7 16.60 8.36 15.79
CA ILE A 7 17.71 8.66 16.71
C ILE A 7 17.81 7.55 17.75
N ARG A 8 16.68 7.10 18.30
CA ARG A 8 16.70 6.01 19.26
C ARG A 8 17.23 4.73 18.63
N GLY A 9 16.68 4.31 17.50
CA GLY A 9 17.03 3.10 16.78
C GLY A 9 18.51 3.02 16.46
N VAL A 10 19.09 4.07 15.88
CA VAL A 10 20.52 4.08 15.51
C VAL A 10 21.48 4.12 16.71
N THR A 11 20.99 4.48 17.90
CA THR A 11 21.79 4.46 19.14
C THR A 11 21.75 3.12 19.88
N LEU A 12 20.94 2.16 19.42
CA LEU A 12 20.84 0.84 20.04
C LEU A 12 22.03 -0.05 19.61
N PRO A 13 22.47 -0.99 20.48
CA PRO A 13 23.41 -2.01 20.05
C PRO A 13 22.79 -2.85 18.94
N GLY A 14 23.57 -3.30 17.95
CA GLY A 14 23.09 -4.10 16.83
C GLY A 14 22.42 -3.33 15.69
N ALA A 15 22.19 -2.03 15.86
CA ALA A 15 21.61 -1.18 14.82
C ALA A 15 22.39 -1.20 13.49
N ALA A 16 23.72 -1.33 13.55
CA ALA A 16 24.58 -1.37 12.37
C ALA A 16 24.31 -2.61 11.49
N GLU A 17 24.10 -3.79 12.08
CA GLU A 17 23.73 -5.00 11.34
C GLU A 17 22.32 -4.87 10.74
N GLY A 18 21.43 -4.20 11.47
CA GLY A 18 20.13 -3.73 10.98
C GLY A 18 20.22 -2.94 9.67
N ILE A 19 20.95 -1.84 9.71
CA ILE A 19 21.12 -0.93 8.58
C ILE A 19 21.87 -1.62 7.43
N LYS A 20 22.83 -2.50 7.74
CA LYS A 20 23.52 -3.30 6.74
C LYS A 20 22.55 -4.23 6.02
N PHE A 21 21.67 -4.95 6.74
CA PHE A 21 20.64 -5.78 6.12
C PHE A 21 19.69 -4.96 5.24
N TYR A 22 19.35 -3.74 5.66
CA TYR A 22 18.49 -2.85 4.89
C TYR A 22 19.12 -2.40 3.55
N LEU A 23 20.41 -2.05 3.55
CA LEU A 23 21.04 -1.36 2.42
C LEU A 23 22.00 -2.22 1.60
N TYR A 24 22.49 -3.33 2.13
CA TYR A 24 23.51 -4.11 1.45
C TYR A 24 22.93 -4.71 0.16
N PRO A 25 23.44 -4.31 -1.02
CA PRO A 25 22.78 -4.63 -2.27
C PRO A 25 23.08 -6.08 -2.68
N ASP A 26 22.04 -6.82 -3.03
CA ASP A 26 22.17 -8.06 -3.80
C ASP A 26 21.79 -7.78 -5.26
N ILE A 27 22.81 -7.54 -6.09
CA ILE A 27 22.63 -7.19 -7.51
C ILE A 27 21.98 -8.34 -8.29
N SER A 28 22.15 -9.59 -7.83
CA SER A 28 21.55 -10.75 -8.50
C SER A 28 20.02 -10.70 -8.51
N ARG A 29 19.42 -10.06 -7.48
CA ARG A 29 17.97 -9.85 -7.36
C ARG A 29 17.39 -8.96 -8.47
N LEU A 30 18.19 -8.13 -9.14
CA LEU A 30 17.69 -7.31 -10.27
C LEU A 30 17.30 -8.15 -11.49
N ALA A 31 17.82 -9.38 -11.60
CA ALA A 31 17.42 -10.34 -12.63
C ALA A 31 16.07 -11.00 -12.33
N ASP A 32 15.58 -10.94 -11.08
CA ASP A 32 14.29 -11.47 -10.67
C ASP A 32 13.16 -10.51 -11.09
N PRO A 33 12.27 -10.90 -12.01
CA PRO A 33 11.16 -10.05 -12.42
C PRO A 33 10.21 -9.68 -11.28
N GLN A 34 10.14 -10.50 -10.22
CA GLN A 34 9.29 -10.23 -9.06
C GLN A 34 9.70 -8.94 -8.33
N VAL A 35 11.00 -8.66 -8.25
CA VAL A 35 11.51 -7.43 -7.61
C VAL A 35 10.98 -6.17 -8.28
N TRP A 36 10.81 -6.20 -9.60
CA TRP A 36 10.24 -5.09 -10.37
C TRP A 36 8.73 -4.98 -10.24
N ILE A 37 8.04 -6.11 -10.10
CA ILE A 37 6.60 -6.13 -9.79
C ILE A 37 6.37 -5.49 -8.43
N ASP A 38 7.08 -5.96 -7.40
CA ASP A 38 6.97 -5.46 -6.03
C ASP A 38 7.30 -3.96 -5.97
N ALA A 39 8.38 -3.52 -6.63
CA ALA A 39 8.74 -2.10 -6.70
C ALA A 39 7.68 -1.25 -7.40
N GLY A 40 7.14 -1.70 -8.53
CA GLY A 40 6.09 -0.99 -9.26
C GLY A 40 4.82 -0.88 -8.41
N THR A 41 4.33 -2.01 -7.90
CA THR A 41 3.14 -2.08 -7.05
C THR A 41 3.30 -1.22 -5.78
N GLN A 42 4.47 -1.24 -5.13
CA GLN A 42 4.76 -0.41 -3.97
C GLN A 42 4.63 1.09 -4.27
N ILE A 43 5.11 1.55 -5.44
CA ILE A 43 4.97 2.97 -5.84
C ILE A 43 3.49 3.32 -6.10
N PHE A 44 2.75 2.46 -6.79
CA PHE A 44 1.33 2.69 -7.03
C PHE A 44 0.53 2.85 -5.73
N PHE A 45 0.75 1.95 -4.77
CA PHE A 45 0.12 2.03 -3.45
C PHE A 45 0.61 3.21 -2.63
N SER A 46 1.92 3.44 -2.60
CA SER A 46 2.51 4.50 -1.76
C SER A 46 2.05 5.90 -2.13
N TYR A 47 1.71 6.13 -3.40
CA TYR A 47 1.18 7.42 -3.88
C TYR A 47 -0.34 7.42 -4.09
N ALA A 48 -1.04 6.31 -3.79
CA ALA A 48 -2.47 6.15 -4.07
C ALA A 48 -2.85 6.51 -5.53
N ILE A 49 -2.00 6.09 -6.48
CA ILE A 49 -2.19 6.39 -7.91
C ILE A 49 -3.40 5.60 -8.44
N CYS A 50 -4.17 6.21 -9.34
CA CYS A 50 -5.39 5.63 -9.94
C CYS A 50 -6.56 5.38 -8.96
N LEU A 51 -6.48 5.93 -7.74
CA LEU A 51 -7.57 5.90 -6.75
C LEU A 51 -8.42 7.17 -6.74
N GLY A 52 -8.16 8.12 -7.65
CA GLY A 52 -8.88 9.40 -7.77
C GLY A 52 -8.53 10.46 -6.71
N ALA A 53 -7.94 10.07 -5.59
CA ALA A 53 -7.53 10.98 -4.51
C ALA A 53 -6.53 12.04 -4.98
N MET A 54 -5.51 11.64 -5.75
CA MET A 54 -4.50 12.56 -6.28
C MET A 54 -5.06 13.53 -7.33
N THR A 55 -6.01 13.10 -8.16
CA THR A 55 -6.71 13.97 -9.11
C THR A 55 -7.55 15.02 -8.39
N SER A 56 -8.20 14.61 -7.31
CA SER A 56 -8.96 15.52 -6.43
C SER A 56 -8.05 16.53 -5.73
N LEU A 57 -6.94 16.09 -5.13
CA LEU A 57 -6.01 16.96 -4.40
C LEU A 57 -5.16 17.85 -5.31
N GLY A 58 -4.79 17.37 -6.50
CA GLY A 58 -4.05 18.15 -7.51
C GLY A 58 -4.83 19.36 -8.01
N SER A 59 -6.15 19.38 -7.86
CA SER A 59 -6.96 20.57 -8.13
C SER A 59 -6.65 21.74 -7.17
N TYR A 60 -6.01 21.46 -6.02
CA TYR A 60 -5.67 22.43 -4.98
C TYR A 60 -4.17 22.76 -4.89
N ASN A 61 -3.27 22.05 -5.58
CA ASN A 61 -1.82 22.27 -5.47
C ASN A 61 -1.04 21.98 -6.77
N LYS A 62 0.08 22.68 -6.99
CA LYS A 62 0.84 22.67 -8.26
C LYS A 62 2.13 21.83 -8.25
N ASP A 63 2.61 21.34 -7.11
CA ASP A 63 3.99 20.85 -6.99
C ASP A 63 4.10 19.32 -6.74
N CYS A 64 4.05 18.53 -7.80
CA CYS A 64 4.06 17.06 -7.73
C CYS A 64 5.44 16.46 -7.41
N LEU A 65 6.53 17.13 -7.80
CA LEU A 65 7.90 16.64 -7.58
C LEU A 65 8.28 16.67 -6.11
N LEU A 66 7.93 17.74 -5.40
CA LEU A 66 8.17 17.86 -3.97
C LEU A 66 7.43 16.76 -3.20
N LEU A 67 6.16 16.51 -3.54
CA LEU A 67 5.39 15.43 -2.95
C LEU A 67 6.04 14.05 -3.23
N GLY A 68 6.49 13.85 -4.47
CA GLY A 68 7.31 12.72 -4.89
C GLY A 68 8.50 12.48 -3.95
N CYS A 69 9.37 13.48 -3.84
CA CYS A 69 10.57 13.40 -3.02
C CYS A 69 10.27 13.20 -1.53
N LEU A 70 9.26 13.88 -0.99
CA LEU A 70 8.91 13.77 0.43
C LEU A 70 8.35 12.39 0.79
N ASN A 71 7.48 11.82 -0.06
CA ASN A 71 6.94 10.48 0.17
C ASN A 71 8.06 9.43 0.16
N SER A 72 8.83 9.36 -0.94
CA SER A 72 9.93 8.38 -1.07
C SER A 72 11.03 8.61 -0.03
N GLY A 73 11.34 9.87 0.29
CA GLY A 73 12.30 10.23 1.34
C GLY A 73 11.84 9.77 2.72
N THR A 74 10.55 9.91 3.03
CA THR A 74 9.98 9.42 4.30
C THR A 74 10.05 7.90 4.39
N SER A 75 9.73 7.18 3.31
CA SER A 75 9.86 5.71 3.23
C SER A 75 11.30 5.24 3.40
N PHE A 76 12.26 5.97 2.82
CA PHE A 76 13.68 5.66 2.99
C PHE A 76 14.13 5.86 4.44
N VAL A 77 13.78 6.99 5.05
CA VAL A 77 14.12 7.30 6.46
C VAL A 77 13.43 6.34 7.43
N SER A 78 12.19 5.92 7.14
CA SER A 78 11.49 4.93 7.97
C SER A 78 12.14 3.56 7.91
N GLY A 79 12.72 3.18 6.76
CA GLY A 79 13.57 1.99 6.64
C GLY A 79 14.68 1.97 7.69
N PHE A 80 15.45 3.06 7.84
CA PHE A 80 16.47 3.14 8.89
C PHE A 80 15.89 3.00 10.30
N ALA A 81 14.76 3.66 10.59
CA ALA A 81 14.13 3.59 11.91
C ALA A 81 13.67 2.15 12.25
N ILE A 82 13.10 1.43 11.29
CA ILE A 82 12.64 0.05 11.47
C ILE A 82 13.83 -0.91 11.58
N PHE A 83 14.72 -0.91 10.59
CA PHE A 83 15.81 -1.88 10.53
C PHE A 83 16.85 -1.69 11.62
N SER A 84 17.08 -0.47 12.12
CA SER A 84 17.95 -0.27 13.29
C SER A 84 17.38 -0.89 14.56
N VAL A 85 16.07 -0.82 14.77
CA VAL A 85 15.37 -1.47 15.90
C VAL A 85 15.33 -3.00 15.73
N LEU A 86 15.14 -3.50 14.51
CA LEU A 86 15.21 -4.94 14.23
C LEU A 86 16.62 -5.51 14.45
N GLY A 87 17.67 -4.78 14.06
CA GLY A 87 19.06 -5.17 14.33
C GLY A 87 19.34 -5.28 15.83
N PHE A 88 18.79 -4.36 16.63
CA PHE A 88 18.82 -4.46 18.09
C PHE A 88 18.11 -5.71 18.61
N MET A 89 16.90 -5.97 18.13
CA MET A 89 16.13 -7.17 18.52
C MET A 89 16.87 -8.47 18.18
N ALA A 90 17.44 -8.55 16.97
CA ALA A 90 18.21 -9.69 16.51
C ALA A 90 19.44 -9.94 17.40
N GLN A 91 20.17 -8.87 17.76
CA GLN A 91 21.32 -8.96 18.64
C GLN A 91 20.93 -9.39 20.07
N GLU A 92 19.89 -8.81 20.66
CA GLU A 92 19.43 -9.15 22.02
C GLU A 92 18.92 -10.60 22.11
N GLN A 93 18.32 -11.12 21.03
CA GLN A 93 17.79 -12.49 20.98
C GLN A 93 18.83 -13.52 20.49
N GLY A 94 19.95 -13.08 19.94
CA GLY A 94 20.95 -13.97 19.34
C GLY A 94 20.45 -14.72 18.10
N VAL A 95 19.53 -14.10 17.33
CA VAL A 95 18.93 -14.69 16.11
C VAL A 95 19.39 -13.94 14.85
N ASN A 96 19.15 -14.52 13.68
CA ASN A 96 19.43 -13.81 12.42
C ASN A 96 18.42 -12.68 12.22
N ILE A 97 18.86 -11.56 11.68
CA ILE A 97 17.97 -10.44 11.37
C ILE A 97 16.86 -10.82 10.37
N ALA A 98 17.12 -11.74 9.45
CA ALA A 98 16.12 -12.23 8.52
C ALA A 98 14.91 -12.87 9.23
N ASP A 99 15.12 -13.45 10.42
CA ASP A 99 14.07 -14.13 11.21
C ASP A 99 13.17 -13.13 11.96
N VAL A 100 13.61 -11.88 12.14
CA VAL A 100 12.83 -10.81 12.80
C VAL A 100 12.26 -9.79 11.81
N ALA A 101 12.75 -9.80 10.56
CA ALA A 101 12.33 -8.92 9.48
C ALA A 101 11.18 -9.52 8.66
N GLU A 102 10.10 -9.92 9.34
CA GLU A 102 8.86 -10.31 8.65
C GLU A 102 8.15 -9.10 8.03
N SER A 103 7.37 -9.31 6.98
CA SER A 103 6.58 -8.27 6.31
C SER A 103 5.12 -8.24 6.78
N GLY A 104 4.44 -7.12 6.55
CA GLY A 104 3.01 -6.97 6.84
C GLY A 104 2.71 -6.56 8.29
N PRO A 105 1.46 -6.72 8.75
CA PRO A 105 1.04 -6.24 10.08
C PRO A 105 1.84 -6.84 11.24
N GLY A 106 2.34 -8.07 11.10
CA GLY A 106 3.16 -8.74 12.12
C GLY A 106 4.42 -7.96 12.49
N LEU A 107 5.04 -7.27 11.53
CA LEU A 107 6.20 -6.42 11.78
C LEU A 107 5.88 -5.31 12.79
N ALA A 108 4.78 -4.61 12.56
CA ALA A 108 4.35 -3.48 13.37
C ALA A 108 3.72 -3.89 14.70
N PHE A 109 2.99 -5.02 14.75
CA PHE A 109 2.20 -5.41 15.92
C PHE A 109 2.80 -6.56 16.74
N ILE A 110 3.85 -7.22 16.27
CA ILE A 110 4.52 -8.32 16.98
C ILE A 110 6.00 -8.02 17.16
N ALA A 111 6.75 -7.88 16.07
CA ALA A 111 8.21 -7.72 16.12
C ALA A 111 8.61 -6.38 16.77
N TYR A 112 8.03 -5.27 16.33
CA TYR A 112 8.38 -3.95 16.86
C TYR A 112 8.01 -3.77 18.35
N PRO A 113 6.81 -4.15 18.83
CA PRO A 113 6.49 -4.10 20.26
C PRO A 113 7.38 -5.01 21.10
N LYS A 114 7.79 -6.16 20.55
CA LYS A 114 8.77 -7.05 21.19
C LYS A 114 10.12 -6.36 21.34
N ALA A 115 10.64 -5.71 20.30
CA ALA A 115 11.87 -4.93 20.37
C ALA A 115 11.76 -3.76 21.37
N VAL A 116 10.65 -3.02 21.36
CA VAL A 116 10.38 -1.92 22.30
C VAL A 116 10.36 -2.40 23.75
N SER A 117 9.82 -3.59 24.02
CA SER A 117 9.78 -4.16 25.38
C SER A 117 11.16 -4.43 26.00
N MET A 118 12.21 -4.52 25.17
CA MET A 118 13.60 -4.75 25.58
C MET A 118 14.37 -3.45 25.82
N MET A 119 13.79 -2.30 25.45
CA MET A 119 14.44 -0.99 25.62
C MET A 119 14.16 -0.41 27.01
N PRO A 120 15.05 0.44 27.55
CA PRO A 120 14.72 1.27 28.70
C PRO A 120 13.57 2.23 28.36
N LEU A 121 12.68 2.46 29.32
CA LEU A 121 11.44 3.25 29.17
C LEU A 121 10.49 2.70 28.06
N PRO A 122 10.14 1.39 28.08
CA PRO A 122 9.39 0.75 27.00
C PRO A 122 8.03 1.41 26.73
N THR A 123 7.35 1.89 27.79
CA THR A 123 6.06 2.58 27.68
C THR A 123 6.14 3.85 26.84
N PHE A 124 7.23 4.63 26.96
CA PHE A 124 7.41 5.87 26.21
C PHE A 124 7.53 5.58 24.70
N TRP A 125 8.37 4.61 24.33
CA TRP A 125 8.58 4.21 22.93
C TRP A 125 7.33 3.57 22.33
N ALA A 126 6.59 2.76 23.09
CA ALA A 126 5.34 2.15 22.65
C ALA A 126 4.28 3.22 22.33
N ILE A 127 4.09 4.21 23.22
CA ILE A 127 3.16 5.31 22.99
C ILE A 127 3.53 6.09 21.73
N LEU A 128 4.82 6.44 21.57
CA LEU A 128 5.27 7.13 20.37
C LEU A 128 5.08 6.30 19.09
N PHE A 129 5.33 4.99 19.15
CA PHE A 129 5.18 4.14 17.99
C PHE A 129 3.72 3.96 17.57
N PHE A 130 2.83 3.65 18.51
CA PHE A 130 1.41 3.43 18.20
C PHE A 130 0.66 4.72 17.85
N ILE A 131 0.99 5.87 18.48
CA ILE A 131 0.45 7.16 18.03
C ILE A 131 0.93 7.47 16.60
N MET A 132 2.19 7.18 16.27
CA MET A 132 2.70 7.37 14.92
C MET A 132 1.95 6.49 13.91
N LEU A 133 1.75 5.20 14.21
CA LEU A 133 0.97 4.30 13.35
C LEU A 133 -0.48 4.78 13.17
N LEU A 134 -1.10 5.27 14.25
CA LEU A 134 -2.47 5.80 14.19
C LEU A 134 -2.54 7.04 13.30
N LEU A 135 -1.61 7.99 13.44
CA LEU A 135 -1.57 9.20 12.62
C LEU A 135 -1.30 8.87 11.14
N LEU A 136 -0.37 7.95 10.85
CA LEU A 136 -0.09 7.49 9.48
C LEU A 136 -1.31 6.88 8.80
N GLY A 137 -2.07 6.04 9.52
CA GLY A 137 -3.31 5.46 9.00
C GLY A 137 -4.41 6.51 8.83
N LEU A 138 -4.56 7.40 9.80
CA LEU A 138 -5.62 8.42 9.82
C LEU A 138 -5.47 9.44 8.68
N ASP A 139 -4.25 9.96 8.45
CA ASP A 139 -4.00 10.93 7.38
C ASP A 139 -4.29 10.31 6.00
N SER A 140 -3.91 9.05 5.80
CA SER A 140 -4.19 8.30 4.56
C SER A 140 -5.69 8.12 4.36
N GLN A 141 -6.42 7.73 5.41
CA GLN A 141 -7.87 7.55 5.36
C GLN A 141 -8.61 8.85 5.04
N PHE A 142 -8.16 10.00 5.56
CA PHE A 142 -8.78 11.28 5.21
C PHE A 142 -8.62 11.62 3.73
N VAL A 143 -7.45 11.38 3.15
CA VAL A 143 -7.20 11.63 1.72
C VAL A 143 -8.04 10.72 0.84
N GLU A 144 -8.14 9.44 1.18
CA GLU A 144 -8.95 8.46 0.42
C GLU A 144 -10.44 8.81 0.46
N VAL A 145 -11.00 9.04 1.65
CA VAL A 145 -12.41 9.41 1.81
C VAL A 145 -12.71 10.74 1.12
N GLU A 146 -11.87 11.76 1.28
CA GLU A 146 -12.07 13.05 0.62
C GLU A 146 -12.01 12.92 -0.91
N GLY A 147 -11.08 12.13 -1.44
CA GLY A 147 -10.98 11.84 -2.88
C GLY A 147 -12.23 11.17 -3.45
N GLN A 148 -12.73 10.14 -2.75
CA GLN A 148 -13.94 9.43 -3.15
C GLN A 148 -15.18 10.34 -3.08
N ILE A 149 -15.32 11.10 -1.99
CA ILE A 149 -16.45 12.02 -1.79
C ILE A 149 -16.44 13.12 -2.85
N THR A 150 -15.29 13.74 -3.10
CA THR A 150 -15.17 14.81 -4.11
C THR A 150 -15.57 14.30 -5.49
N SER A 151 -15.06 13.14 -5.89
CA SER A 151 -15.40 12.51 -7.18
C SER A 151 -16.91 12.29 -7.35
N LEU A 152 -17.60 11.84 -6.30
CA LEU A 152 -19.05 11.60 -6.32
C LEU A 152 -19.87 12.91 -6.27
N VAL A 153 -19.41 13.90 -5.50
CA VAL A 153 -20.04 15.22 -5.41
C VAL A 153 -19.95 15.96 -6.74
N ASP A 154 -18.84 15.81 -7.46
CA ASP A 154 -18.59 16.44 -8.75
C ASP A 154 -19.45 15.86 -9.88
N LEU A 155 -19.92 14.62 -9.75
CA LEU A 155 -20.88 14.02 -10.68
C LEU A 155 -22.30 14.62 -10.53
N HIS A 156 -22.67 15.04 -9.31
CA HIS A 156 -24.00 15.57 -8.99
C HIS A 156 -23.97 16.88 -8.18
N PRO A 157 -23.34 17.95 -8.71
CA PRO A 157 -23.06 19.16 -7.95
C PRO A 157 -24.34 19.92 -7.58
N SER A 158 -25.35 19.90 -8.46
CA SER A 158 -26.63 20.58 -8.27
C SER A 158 -27.47 20.02 -7.10
N PHE A 159 -27.18 18.79 -6.67
CA PHE A 159 -27.86 18.12 -5.57
C PHE A 159 -27.02 18.10 -4.30
N LEU A 160 -25.74 17.71 -4.38
CA LEU A 160 -24.89 17.42 -3.22
C LEU A 160 -24.20 18.67 -2.64
N ARG A 161 -23.96 19.73 -3.42
CA ARG A 161 -23.34 20.97 -2.93
C ARG A 161 -24.32 21.95 -2.27
N LYS A 162 -25.59 21.56 -2.04
CA LYS A 162 -26.63 22.42 -1.45
C LYS A 162 -26.79 22.18 0.05
N GLY A 163 -26.63 23.24 0.85
CA GLY A 163 -26.79 23.16 2.31
C GLY A 163 -25.83 22.13 2.93
N TYR A 164 -26.33 21.35 3.89
CA TYR A 164 -25.53 20.33 4.60
C TYR A 164 -25.51 18.94 3.94
N ARG A 165 -25.85 18.85 2.63
CA ARG A 165 -26.03 17.55 1.96
C ARG A 165 -24.71 16.81 1.73
N ARG A 166 -23.60 17.52 1.54
CA ARG A 166 -22.26 16.92 1.43
C ARG A 166 -21.86 16.26 2.74
N GLU A 167 -22.08 16.94 3.85
CA GLU A 167 -21.76 16.49 5.20
C GLU A 167 -22.59 15.26 5.58
N ILE A 168 -23.89 15.29 5.26
CA ILE A 168 -24.77 14.13 5.44
C ILE A 168 -24.28 12.96 4.57
N PHE A 169 -23.88 13.22 3.33
CA PHE A 169 -23.36 12.18 2.43
C PHE A 169 -22.06 11.55 2.98
N ILE A 170 -21.13 12.37 3.47
CA ILE A 170 -19.90 11.89 4.14
C ILE A 170 -20.27 11.01 5.33
N ALA A 171 -21.18 11.45 6.19
CA ALA A 171 -21.61 10.68 7.35
C ALA A 171 -22.19 9.31 6.97
N ILE A 172 -22.97 9.25 5.88
CA ILE A 172 -23.52 7.99 5.35
C ILE A 172 -22.39 7.08 4.84
N VAL A 173 -21.45 7.60 4.04
CA VAL A 173 -20.33 6.80 3.51
C VAL A 173 -19.47 6.26 4.67
N CYS A 174 -19.09 7.12 5.62
CA CYS A 174 -18.33 6.69 6.80
C CYS A 174 -19.08 5.65 7.64
N PHE A 175 -20.40 5.79 7.80
CA PHE A 175 -21.22 4.81 8.52
C PHE A 175 -21.26 3.46 7.80
N LEU A 176 -21.41 3.46 6.47
CA LEU A 176 -21.35 2.22 5.67
C LEU A 176 -19.96 1.56 5.76
N SER A 177 -18.88 2.34 5.66
CA SER A 177 -17.51 1.85 5.83
C SER A 177 -17.28 1.28 7.22
N TYR A 178 -17.83 1.89 8.27
CA TYR A 178 -17.80 1.36 9.64
C TYR A 178 -18.49 0.00 9.76
N LEU A 179 -19.69 -0.16 9.16
CA LEU A 179 -20.40 -1.44 9.17
C LEU A 179 -19.63 -2.54 8.46
N LEU A 180 -18.97 -2.23 7.33
CA LEU A 180 -18.07 -3.17 6.66
C LEU A 180 -16.84 -3.49 7.53
N GLY A 181 -16.25 -2.48 8.16
CA GLY A 181 -15.11 -2.61 9.05
C GLY A 181 -15.38 -3.53 10.25
N LEU A 182 -16.62 -3.61 10.76
CA LEU A 182 -16.99 -4.54 11.84
C LEU A 182 -16.68 -6.00 11.49
N THR A 183 -16.72 -6.39 10.21
CA THR A 183 -16.37 -7.75 9.78
C THR A 183 -14.90 -8.10 10.08
N MET A 184 -14.01 -7.11 10.05
CA MET A 184 -12.57 -7.26 10.32
C MET A 184 -12.22 -7.27 11.81
N VAL A 185 -13.18 -6.96 12.71
CA VAL A 185 -12.99 -6.94 14.18
C VAL A 185 -13.53 -8.22 14.84
N THR A 186 -14.02 -9.18 14.05
CA THR A 186 -14.44 -10.49 14.55
C THR A 186 -13.23 -11.38 14.88
N GLU A 187 -13.42 -12.50 15.58
CA GLU A 187 -12.36 -13.49 15.88
C GLU A 187 -11.68 -14.03 14.60
N GLY A 188 -12.42 -14.10 13.49
CA GLY A 188 -11.90 -14.44 12.16
C GLY A 188 -11.47 -13.23 11.31
N GLY A 189 -11.47 -12.03 11.89
CA GLY A 189 -11.33 -10.76 11.18
C GLY A 189 -10.01 -10.61 10.42
N MET A 190 -8.93 -11.21 10.92
CA MET A 190 -7.64 -11.23 10.22
C MET A 190 -7.72 -11.92 8.85
N TYR A 191 -8.55 -12.95 8.70
CA TYR A 191 -8.77 -13.60 7.39
C TYR A 191 -9.50 -12.68 6.41
N VAL A 192 -10.49 -11.94 6.91
CA VAL A 192 -11.23 -10.94 6.11
C VAL A 192 -10.30 -9.80 5.72
N PHE A 193 -9.50 -9.30 6.66
CA PHE A 193 -8.48 -8.28 6.42
C PHE A 193 -7.52 -8.71 5.31
N GLN A 194 -6.93 -9.91 5.41
CA GLN A 194 -5.99 -10.43 4.41
C GLN A 194 -6.63 -10.64 3.04
N LEU A 195 -7.91 -11.05 2.99
CA LEU A 195 -8.63 -11.18 1.73
C LEU A 195 -8.79 -9.81 1.04
N PHE A 196 -9.16 -8.78 1.79
CA PHE A 196 -9.29 -7.42 1.24
C PHE A 196 -7.93 -6.83 0.85
N ASP A 197 -6.93 -6.96 1.71
CA ASP A 197 -5.56 -6.48 1.47
C ASP A 197 -4.96 -7.10 0.21
N TYR A 198 -5.20 -8.39 -0.02
CA TYR A 198 -4.67 -9.08 -1.20
C TYR A 198 -5.47 -8.83 -2.48
N TYR A 199 -6.81 -8.83 -2.41
CA TYR A 199 -7.66 -8.84 -3.61
C TYR A 199 -8.38 -7.53 -3.91
N ALA A 200 -8.87 -6.79 -2.91
CA ALA A 200 -9.78 -5.65 -3.13
C ALA A 200 -9.08 -4.51 -3.88
N ALA A 201 -7.87 -4.16 -3.45
CA ALA A 201 -7.03 -3.16 -4.09
C ALA A 201 -5.78 -3.79 -4.69
N SER A 202 -5.84 -5.03 -5.21
CA SER A 202 -4.62 -5.75 -5.64
C SER A 202 -3.75 -4.94 -6.61
N GLY A 203 -2.43 -5.12 -6.54
CA GLY A 203 -1.49 -4.46 -7.44
C GLY A 203 -1.83 -4.66 -8.91
N VAL A 204 -2.37 -5.82 -9.29
CA VAL A 204 -2.76 -6.12 -10.68
C VAL A 204 -3.98 -5.29 -11.11
N CYS A 205 -4.97 -5.10 -10.24
CA CYS A 205 -6.13 -4.26 -10.52
C CYS A 205 -5.72 -2.80 -10.76
N LEU A 206 -4.89 -2.24 -9.88
CA LEU A 206 -4.42 -0.85 -10.01
C LEU A 206 -3.59 -0.63 -11.27
N LEU A 207 -2.70 -1.56 -11.60
CA LEU A 207 -1.91 -1.48 -12.84
C LEU A 207 -2.80 -1.52 -14.09
N TRP A 208 -3.93 -2.21 -14.04
CA TRP A 208 -4.88 -2.29 -15.15
C TRP A 208 -5.66 -0.98 -15.33
N VAL A 209 -6.10 -0.38 -14.22
CA VAL A 209 -6.70 0.96 -14.24
C VAL A 209 -5.70 1.98 -14.78
N ALA A 210 -4.45 1.96 -14.28
CA ALA A 210 -3.38 2.85 -14.72
C ALA A 210 -3.08 2.75 -16.22
N PHE A 211 -3.07 1.53 -16.75
CA PHE A 211 -2.91 1.30 -18.19
C PHE A 211 -3.99 2.03 -18.98
N PHE A 212 -5.26 1.80 -18.65
CA PHE A 212 -6.37 2.42 -19.38
C PHE A 212 -6.45 3.93 -19.19
N GLU A 213 -6.16 4.44 -17.98
CA GLU A 213 -6.06 5.88 -17.75
C GLU A 213 -5.00 6.50 -18.68
N CYS A 214 -3.81 5.90 -18.79
CA CYS A 214 -2.78 6.39 -19.70
C CYS A 214 -3.22 6.34 -21.17
N ILE A 215 -3.90 5.28 -21.60
CA ILE A 215 -4.43 5.18 -22.97
C ILE A 215 -5.49 6.27 -23.22
N ALA A 216 -6.42 6.46 -22.30
CA ALA A 216 -7.47 7.48 -22.41
C ALA A 216 -6.87 8.89 -22.48
N VAL A 217 -5.92 9.20 -21.60
CA VAL A 217 -5.26 10.50 -21.45
C VAL A 217 -4.32 10.80 -22.63
N ALA A 218 -3.39 9.90 -22.93
CA ALA A 218 -2.33 10.16 -23.89
C ALA A 218 -2.71 9.88 -25.35
N TRP A 219 -3.62 8.92 -25.60
CA TRP A 219 -3.94 8.47 -26.95
C TRP A 219 -5.34 8.87 -27.42
N VAL A 220 -6.35 8.77 -26.54
CA VAL A 220 -7.74 9.13 -26.91
C VAL A 220 -7.97 10.64 -26.81
N TYR A 221 -7.66 11.24 -25.67
CA TYR A 221 -7.75 12.69 -25.49
C TYR A 221 -6.62 13.42 -26.20
N GLY A 222 -5.43 12.82 -26.24
CA GLY A 222 -4.28 13.31 -26.99
C GLY A 222 -3.21 13.92 -26.08
N ALA A 223 -2.00 13.36 -26.16
CA ALA A 223 -0.88 13.76 -25.32
C ALA A 223 -0.45 15.22 -25.51
N ASP A 224 -0.61 15.78 -26.71
CA ASP A 224 -0.32 17.20 -26.96
C ASP A 224 -1.32 18.12 -26.26
N ASN A 225 -2.61 17.77 -26.28
CA ASN A 225 -3.66 18.55 -25.60
C ASN A 225 -3.42 18.67 -24.10
N ILE A 226 -2.94 17.60 -23.45
CA ILE A 226 -2.60 17.64 -22.02
C ILE A 226 -1.34 18.43 -21.78
N TYR A 227 -0.38 18.34 -22.67
CA TYR A 227 0.88 19.05 -22.52
C TYR A 227 0.69 20.56 -22.69
N ASP A 228 -0.19 20.97 -23.61
CA ASP A 228 -0.69 22.34 -23.76
C ASP A 228 -1.45 22.79 -22.52
N ALA A 229 -2.37 21.97 -22.01
CA ALA A 229 -3.11 22.30 -20.78
C ALA A 229 -2.18 22.49 -19.56
N ILE A 230 -1.13 21.67 -19.44
CA ILE A 230 -0.13 21.82 -18.38
C ILE A 230 0.63 23.15 -18.56
N GLU A 231 1.04 23.48 -19.78
CA GLU A 231 1.69 24.76 -20.11
C GLU A 231 0.82 25.95 -19.70
N ASP A 232 -0.48 25.91 -20.01
CA ASP A 232 -1.45 26.93 -19.60
C ASP A 232 -1.60 27.05 -18.07
N MET A 233 -1.49 25.94 -17.34
CA MET A 233 -1.66 25.91 -15.87
C MET A 233 -0.43 26.39 -15.08
N ILE A 234 0.78 26.08 -15.56
CA ILE A 234 2.05 26.37 -14.85
C ILE A 234 2.87 27.46 -15.52
N GLY A 235 2.52 27.88 -16.74
CA GLY A 235 3.18 28.94 -17.51
C GLY A 235 4.44 28.52 -18.25
N TYR A 236 4.77 27.23 -18.28
CA TYR A 236 5.90 26.68 -19.03
C TYR A 236 5.64 25.22 -19.43
N ARG A 237 6.25 24.77 -20.53
CA ARG A 237 6.23 23.36 -20.95
C ARG A 237 7.23 22.54 -20.12
N PRO A 238 6.79 21.50 -19.37
CA PRO A 238 7.70 20.58 -18.69
C PRO A 238 8.63 19.87 -19.68
N GLY A 239 9.69 19.21 -19.21
CA GLY A 239 10.61 18.49 -20.09
C GLY A 239 9.93 17.36 -20.89
N PRO A 240 10.42 17.03 -22.12
CA PRO A 240 9.81 16.01 -22.98
C PRO A 240 9.69 14.62 -22.37
N TRP A 241 10.53 14.30 -21.38
CA TRP A 241 10.48 13.04 -20.64
C TRP A 241 9.10 12.79 -20.03
N MET A 242 8.38 13.82 -19.57
CA MET A 242 7.04 13.69 -19.02
C MET A 242 6.05 13.20 -20.08
N LYS A 243 6.18 13.74 -21.31
CA LYS A 243 5.38 13.30 -22.46
C LYS A 243 5.65 11.84 -22.82
N TRP A 244 6.92 11.44 -22.84
CA TRP A 244 7.27 10.03 -23.07
C TRP A 244 6.78 9.10 -21.96
N SER A 245 6.73 9.59 -20.73
CA SER A 245 6.25 8.81 -19.58
C SER A 245 4.80 8.34 -19.77
N TRP A 246 3.87 9.24 -20.09
CA TRP A 246 2.46 8.87 -20.22
C TRP A 246 2.11 8.23 -21.59
N ILE A 247 2.87 8.49 -22.66
CA ILE A 247 2.61 7.86 -23.98
C ILE A 247 3.13 6.42 -24.02
N VAL A 248 4.35 6.19 -23.53
CA VAL A 248 5.09 4.93 -23.77
C VAL A 248 5.49 4.24 -22.48
N ILE A 249 6.18 4.93 -21.58
CA ILE A 249 6.85 4.26 -20.44
C ILE A 249 5.82 3.61 -19.51
N THR A 250 4.82 4.38 -19.04
CA THR A 250 3.83 3.87 -18.09
C THR A 250 2.97 2.75 -18.70
N PRO A 251 2.38 2.89 -19.91
CA PRO A 251 1.62 1.78 -20.52
C PRO A 251 2.45 0.49 -20.69
N VAL A 252 3.72 0.61 -21.13
CA VAL A 252 4.60 -0.55 -21.31
C VAL A 252 4.93 -1.19 -19.96
N LEU A 253 5.24 -0.40 -18.93
CA LEU A 253 5.51 -0.92 -17.59
C LEU A 253 4.28 -1.65 -17.03
N CYS A 254 3.08 -1.06 -17.13
CA CYS A 254 1.85 -1.70 -16.67
C CYS A 254 1.60 -3.06 -17.37
N VAL A 255 1.78 -3.13 -18.69
CA VAL A 255 1.61 -4.38 -19.45
C VAL A 255 2.68 -5.40 -19.09
N ARG A 256 3.94 -4.98 -18.94
CA ARG A 256 5.05 -5.89 -18.60
C ARG A 256 4.89 -6.46 -17.20
N ILE A 257 4.58 -5.62 -16.21
CA ILE A 257 4.35 -6.05 -14.84
C ILE A 257 3.16 -7.02 -14.80
N LYS A 258 2.04 -6.71 -15.48
CA LYS A 258 0.89 -7.63 -15.58
C LYS A 258 1.24 -8.95 -16.26
N ALA A 259 1.95 -8.94 -17.38
CA ALA A 259 2.29 -10.15 -18.13
C ALA A 259 3.21 -11.09 -17.35
N VAL A 260 4.02 -10.54 -16.44
CA VAL A 260 4.91 -11.31 -15.56
C VAL A 260 4.17 -11.77 -14.30
N ALA A 261 3.29 -10.93 -13.75
CA ALA A 261 2.46 -11.25 -12.58
C ALA A 261 1.32 -12.25 -12.90
N ALA A 262 0.95 -12.39 -14.18
CA ALA A 262 -0.01 -13.40 -14.61
C ALA A 262 0.54 -14.81 -14.31
N PRO A 263 -0.17 -15.63 -13.52
CA PRO A 263 0.31 -16.95 -13.16
C PRO A 263 0.52 -17.80 -14.42
N LYS A 264 1.75 -18.29 -14.63
CA LYS A 264 2.13 -19.11 -15.81
C LYS A 264 1.71 -20.58 -15.69
N GLU A 265 1.36 -21.03 -14.48
CA GLU A 265 0.76 -22.33 -14.22
C GLU A 265 -0.32 -22.15 -13.15
N VAL A 266 -1.34 -23.03 -13.15
CA VAL A 266 -2.27 -23.16 -12.03
C VAL A 266 -1.42 -23.38 -10.77
N ASN A 267 -1.50 -22.43 -9.84
CA ASN A 267 -0.59 -22.22 -8.71
C ASN A 267 -0.14 -23.53 -8.05
N ARG A 268 1.10 -23.62 -7.55
CA ARG A 268 1.59 -24.72 -6.67
C ARG A 268 0.62 -25.01 -5.51
N TRP A 269 -0.11 -23.98 -5.07
CA TRP A 269 -1.21 -24.05 -4.11
C TRP A 269 -2.41 -24.88 -4.60
N SER A 270 -2.71 -24.96 -5.90
CA SER A 270 -3.73 -25.87 -6.44
C SER A 270 -3.39 -27.33 -6.18
N LYS A 271 -2.10 -27.70 -6.27
CA LYS A 271 -1.63 -29.07 -6.03
C LYS A 271 -1.62 -29.44 -4.56
N GLU A 272 -1.37 -28.49 -3.65
CA GLU A 272 -1.47 -28.76 -2.21
C GLU A 272 -2.93 -28.77 -1.71
N THR A 273 -3.83 -27.98 -2.32
CA THR A 273 -5.22 -27.83 -1.85
C THR A 273 -6.14 -29.00 -2.26
N GLU A 274 -5.78 -29.82 -3.25
CA GLU A 274 -6.50 -31.09 -3.55
C GLU A 274 -6.37 -32.15 -2.45
N SER A 275 -5.47 -31.95 -1.47
CA SER A 275 -5.37 -32.83 -0.29
C SER A 275 -6.25 -32.41 0.90
N GLY A 276 -6.94 -31.27 0.80
CA GLY A 276 -7.90 -30.81 1.81
C GLY A 276 -9.30 -31.38 1.58
N THR A 277 -9.84 -32.11 2.55
CA THR A 277 -11.19 -32.69 2.46
C THR A 277 -12.26 -31.62 2.30
N PRO A 278 -13.22 -31.76 1.37
CA PRO A 278 -14.27 -30.78 1.14
C PRO A 278 -15.27 -30.69 2.31
N PHE A 279 -15.89 -29.52 2.44
CA PHE A 279 -16.80 -29.16 3.53
C PHE A 279 -18.05 -30.06 3.54
N CYS A 280 -18.18 -30.94 4.56
CA CYS A 280 -19.39 -31.72 4.82
C CYS A 280 -20.26 -30.96 5.84
N PRO A 281 -21.52 -30.60 5.54
CA PRO A 281 -22.34 -29.77 6.43
C PRO A 281 -22.66 -30.40 7.80
N ASN A 282 -22.45 -31.71 7.96
CA ASN A 282 -22.87 -32.47 9.15
C ASN A 282 -21.75 -33.33 9.79
N GLY A 283 -20.47 -33.00 9.60
CA GLY A 283 -19.34 -33.75 10.18
C GLY A 283 -18.66 -33.01 11.32
N THR A 284 -18.57 -33.62 12.50
CA THR A 284 -17.79 -33.16 13.66
C THR A 284 -16.33 -32.86 13.27
N SER A 285 -15.92 -31.59 13.31
CA SER A 285 -14.56 -31.18 12.96
C SER A 285 -13.57 -31.46 14.09
N ASN A 286 -12.67 -32.42 13.88
CA ASN A 286 -11.45 -32.55 14.67
C ASN A 286 -10.46 -31.45 14.26
N GLY A 287 -10.51 -30.30 14.96
CA GLY A 287 -9.38 -29.40 15.26
C GLY A 287 -8.45 -28.87 14.14
N GLY A 288 -8.69 -29.18 12.87
CA GLY A 288 -7.87 -28.73 11.74
C GLY A 288 -8.42 -27.46 11.10
N LEU A 289 -7.57 -26.44 10.95
CA LEU A 289 -7.86 -25.15 10.32
C LEU A 289 -8.24 -25.29 8.84
N ILE A 290 -9.44 -24.83 8.47
CA ILE A 290 -9.94 -24.78 7.09
C ILE A 290 -9.82 -23.34 6.59
N LYS A 291 -8.99 -23.11 5.55
CA LYS A 291 -8.89 -21.82 4.84
C LYS A 291 -9.88 -21.79 3.66
N PRO A 292 -10.48 -20.63 3.32
CA PRO A 292 -11.40 -20.52 2.19
C PRO A 292 -10.71 -20.83 0.86
N THR A 293 -11.35 -21.65 0.03
CA THR A 293 -10.85 -22.06 -1.29
C THR A 293 -10.96 -20.94 -2.33
N HIS A 294 -9.86 -20.75 -3.07
CA HIS A 294 -9.63 -19.76 -4.14
C HIS A 294 -10.72 -19.70 -5.23
N ILE A 295 -11.51 -20.77 -5.41
CA ILE A 295 -12.53 -20.90 -6.46
C ILE A 295 -13.66 -19.86 -6.34
N ILE A 296 -14.06 -19.48 -5.12
CA ILE A 296 -15.11 -18.46 -4.94
C ILE A 296 -14.60 -17.06 -5.36
N VAL A 297 -13.30 -16.81 -5.24
CA VAL A 297 -12.67 -15.53 -5.54
C VAL A 297 -12.44 -15.35 -7.05
N GLU A 298 -12.10 -16.42 -7.78
CA GLU A 298 -11.95 -16.36 -9.24
C GLU A 298 -13.27 -16.16 -9.99
N THR A 299 -14.39 -16.68 -9.48
CA THR A 299 -15.71 -16.48 -10.12
C THR A 299 -16.32 -15.09 -9.91
N MET A 300 -15.71 -14.22 -9.10
CA MET A 300 -16.16 -12.85 -8.87
C MET A 300 -15.38 -11.80 -9.70
N MET A 301 -14.42 -12.24 -10.52
CA MET A 301 -13.72 -11.44 -11.54
C MET A 301 -14.34 -11.67 -12.93
#